data_AF-A0A9E0RRK8-F1
#
_entry.id   AF-A0A9E0RRK8-F1
#
_cell.length_a   1.000
_cell.length_b   1.000
_cell.length_c   1.000
_cell.angle_alpha   90.00
_cell.angle_beta   90.00
_cell.angle_gamma   90.00
#
_symmetry.space_group_name_H-M   'P 1'
#
loop_
_entity.id
_entity.type
_entity.pdbx_description
1 polymer ?
#
loop_
_entity_poly.entity_id
_entity_poly.type
_entity_poly.pdbx_seq_one_letter_code
_entity_poly.pdbx_strand_id
1 'polypeptide(L)'
;MSSGKVVQVIGAVIDVEFPRDSVPQVYDALMVGDKGLTLEVQQQLGDGVVRAIAMGPSEGVSRGLDVENTGAPISVPVGTETLG
;
A
#
# COMPACT_ATOMS: atom_id res chain seq x y z
N MET A 1 3.74 -2.18 -12.62
CA MET A 1 3.66 -1.16 -11.56
C MET A 1 2.54 -0.20 -11.94
N SER A 2 1.41 -0.26 -11.24
CA SER A 2 0.35 0.74 -11.37
C SER A 2 0.50 1.78 -10.25
N SER A 3 0.10 3.01 -10.53
CA SER A 3 0.07 4.08 -9.54
C SER A 3 -1.37 4.38 -9.12
N GLY A 4 -1.55 4.69 -7.85
CA GLY A 4 -2.80 5.09 -7.24
C GLY A 4 -2.61 6.34 -6.39
N LYS A 5 -3.72 6.86 -5.87
CA LYS A 5 -3.74 8.04 -5.01
C LYS A 5 -4.48 7.79 -3.72
N VAL A 6 -3.97 8.32 -2.61
CA VAL A 6 -4.66 8.25 -1.31
C VAL A 6 -5.96 9.05 -1.36
N VAL A 7 -7.09 8.42 -1.03
CA VAL A 7 -8.41 9.07 -0.98
C VAL A 7 -8.93 9.24 0.44
N GLN A 8 -8.49 8.42 1.39
CA GLN A 8 -8.90 8.51 2.80
C GLN A 8 -7.78 8.02 3.74
N VAL A 9 -7.67 8.65 4.92
CA VAL A 9 -6.72 8.29 5.98
C VAL A 9 -7.46 8.27 7.32
N ILE A 10 -7.52 7.11 7.96
CA ILE A 10 -8.12 6.89 9.29
C ILE A 10 -7.12 6.11 10.15
N GLY A 11 -6.26 6.83 10.87
CA GLY A 11 -5.18 6.21 11.63
C GLY A 11 -4.25 5.40 10.71
N ALA A 12 -4.11 4.10 10.98
CA ALA A 12 -3.32 3.19 10.14
C ALA A 12 -4.09 2.66 8.92
N VAL A 13 -5.41 2.87 8.83
CA VAL A 13 -6.23 2.45 7.69
C VAL A 13 -6.22 3.53 6.64
N ILE A 14 -5.78 3.18 5.43
CA ILE A 14 -5.60 4.11 4.31
C ILE A 14 -6.30 3.53 3.09
N ASP A 15 -7.25 4.28 2.54
CA ASP A 15 -7.89 3.89 1.29
C ASP A 15 -7.18 4.57 0.11
N VAL A 16 -6.86 3.80 -0.92
CA VAL A 16 -6.11 4.22 -2.11
C VAL A 16 -6.91 3.86 -3.36
N GLU A 17 -7.07 4.83 -4.25
CA GLU A 17 -7.73 4.65 -5.54
C GLU A 17 -6.71 4.36 -6.63
N PHE A 18 -6.94 3.31 -7.40
CA PHE A 18 -6.17 2.92 -8.59
C PHE A 18 -7.08 2.94 -9.82
N PRO A 19 -6.52 3.05 -11.03
CA PRO A 19 -7.26 2.81 -12.26
C PRO A 19 -7.92 1.42 -12.23
N ARG A 20 -9.18 1.34 -12.71
CA ARG A 20 -10.04 0.14 -12.57
C ARG A 20 -9.49 -1.13 -13.22
N ASP A 21 -8.62 -0.98 -14.21
CA ASP A 21 -7.92 -2.05 -14.92
C ASP A 21 -6.63 -2.51 -14.22
N SER A 22 -6.24 -1.84 -13.13
CA SER A 22 -4.97 -2.06 -12.45
C SER A 22 -5.09 -2.06 -10.92
N VAL A 23 -6.23 -2.53 -10.42
CA VAL A 23 -6.53 -2.66 -8.99
C VAL A 23 -5.62 -3.72 -8.36
N PRO A 24 -4.87 -3.37 -7.30
CA PRO A 24 -4.04 -4.30 -6.55
C PRO A 24 -4.82 -5.49 -5.97
N GLN A 25 -4.16 -6.63 -5.83
CA GLN A 25 -4.74 -7.80 -5.16
C GLN A 25 -4.73 -7.61 -3.65
N VAL A 26 -5.58 -8.38 -2.96
CA VAL A 26 -5.49 -8.49 -1.50
C VAL A 26 -4.12 -9.07 -1.14
N TYR A 27 -3.49 -8.50 -0.12
CA TYR A 27 -2.13 -8.71 0.34
C TYR A 27 -1.01 -8.10 -0.50
N ASP A 28 -1.31 -7.43 -1.61
CA ASP A 28 -0.27 -6.67 -2.33
C ASP A 28 0.34 -5.59 -1.42
N ALA A 29 1.66 -5.44 -1.49
CA ALA A 29 2.37 -4.34 -0.88
C ALA A 29 2.25 -3.09 -1.77
N LEU A 30 1.90 -1.98 -1.14
CA LEU A 30 1.87 -0.66 -1.75
C LEU A 30 2.95 0.23 -1.13
N MET A 31 3.60 1.06 -1.92
CA MET A 31 4.66 1.94 -1.45
C MET A 31 4.23 3.41 -1.59
N VAL A 32 4.20 4.12 -0.46
CA VAL A 32 3.87 5.56 -0.43
C VAL A 32 5.15 6.34 -0.68
N GLY A 33 5.41 6.64 -1.95
CA GLY A 33 6.57 7.37 -2.52
C GLY A 33 7.65 7.83 -1.54
N ASP A 34 7.82 9.14 -1.41
CA ASP A 34 8.92 9.79 -0.68
C ASP A 34 8.95 9.54 0.83
N LYS A 35 7.97 8.82 1.38
CA LYS A 35 7.89 8.53 2.82
C LYS A 35 8.54 7.21 3.21
N GLY A 36 8.85 6.34 2.25
CA GLY A 36 9.34 4.98 2.54
C GLY A 36 8.34 4.16 3.37
N LEU A 37 7.06 4.52 3.33
CA LEU A 37 6.00 3.83 4.07
C LEU A 37 5.40 2.75 3.19
N THR A 38 5.35 1.52 3.72
CA THR A 38 4.67 0.39 3.08
C THR A 38 3.24 0.28 3.62
N LEU A 39 2.28 0.06 2.73
CA LEU A 39 0.91 -0.34 3.06
C LEU A 39 0.67 -1.75 2.57
N GLU A 40 -0.20 -2.51 3.22
CA GLU A 40 -0.66 -3.82 2.74
C GLU A 40 -2.16 -3.78 2.44
N VAL A 41 -2.55 -4.18 1.24
CA VAL A 41 -3.96 -4.24 0.84
C VAL A 41 -4.71 -5.31 1.65
N GLN A 42 -5.80 -4.93 2.30
CA GLN A 42 -6.66 -5.85 3.05
C GLN A 42 -7.98 -6.13 2.35
N GLN A 43 -8.48 -5.19 1.55
CA GLN A 43 -9.78 -5.32 0.93
C GLN A 43 -9.88 -4.46 -0.33
N GLN A 44 -10.58 -4.96 -1.35
CA GLN A 44 -11.06 -4.16 -2.47
C GLN A 44 -12.47 -3.64 -2.14
N LEU A 45 -12.66 -2.33 -2.12
CA LEU A 45 -13.93 -1.69 -1.77
C LEU A 45 -14.86 -1.48 -2.98
N GLY A 46 -14.31 -1.59 -4.20
CA GLY A 46 -15.00 -1.29 -5.45
C GLY A 46 -14.53 0.04 -6.05
N ASP A 47 -14.94 0.29 -7.30
CA ASP A 47 -14.59 1.52 -8.04
C ASP A 47 -13.10 1.85 -8.15
N GLY A 48 -12.23 0.85 -8.06
CA GLY A 48 -10.78 1.03 -8.08
C GLY A 48 -10.17 1.36 -6.70
N VAL A 49 -10.99 1.44 -5.66
CA VAL A 49 -10.53 1.72 -4.29
C VAL A 49 -10.17 0.44 -3.57
N VAL A 50 -8.98 0.45 -2.96
CA VAL A 50 -8.52 -0.59 -2.03
C VAL A 50 -8.33 0.01 -0.64
N ARG A 51 -8.65 -0.77 0.39
CA ARG A 51 -8.33 -0.48 1.77
C ARG A 51 -7.02 -1.17 2.13
N ALA A 52 -6.05 -0.39 2.58
CA ALA A 52 -4.75 -0.87 3.01
C ALA A 52 -4.47 -0.49 4.47
N ILE A 53 -3.57 -1.22 5.11
CA ILE A 53 -3.07 -0.92 6.46
C ILE A 53 -1.60 -0.50 6.35
N ALA A 54 -1.24 0.60 7.01
CA ALA A 54 0.14 1.07 7.10
C ALA A 54 1.00 0.14 7.98
N MET A 55 2.14 -0.30 7.47
CA MET A 55 3.14 -1.12 8.19
C MET A 55 4.13 -0.28 8.99
N GLY A 56 3.72 0.92 9.37
CA GLY A 56 4.52 1.92 10.06
C GLY A 56 3.71 3.17 10.38
N PRO A 57 4.34 4.22 10.93
CA PRO A 57 3.66 5.47 11.24
C PRO A 57 3.03 6.10 9.99
N SER A 58 1.74 6.42 10.04
CA SER A 58 1.01 7.09 8.95
C SER A 58 1.07 8.62 9.04
N GLU A 59 1.94 9.17 9.89
CA GLU A 59 2.06 10.61 10.09
C GLU A 59 2.46 11.34 8.79
N GLY A 60 1.71 12.39 8.49
CA GLY A 60 1.86 13.19 7.29
C GLY A 60 1.46 12.48 5.99
N VAL A 61 0.90 11.26 6.03
CA VAL A 61 0.16 10.73 4.89
C VAL A 61 -1.11 11.56 4.73
N SER A 62 -1.33 12.07 3.54
CA SER A 62 -2.46 12.92 3.20
C SER A 62 -3.09 12.48 1.89
N ARG A 63 -4.32 12.93 1.65
CA ARG A 63 -5.03 12.66 0.39
C ARG A 63 -4.26 13.24 -0.79
N GLY A 64 -4.32 12.54 -1.92
CA GLY A 64 -3.68 12.93 -3.17
C GLY A 64 -2.21 12.49 -3.31
N LEU A 65 -1.59 11.99 -2.24
CA LEU A 65 -0.25 11.38 -2.31
C LEU A 65 -0.25 10.17 -3.24
N ASP A 66 0.83 10.05 -4.01
CA ASP A 66 1.05 8.93 -4.92
C ASP A 66 1.45 7.67 -4.17
N VAL A 67 0.90 6.56 -4.63
CA VAL A 67 1.12 5.22 -4.08
C VAL A 67 1.40 4.26 -5.23
N GLU A 68 2.46 3.48 -5.12
CA GLU A 68 2.83 2.50 -6.15
C GLU A 68 2.46 1.09 -5.71
N ASN A 69 1.82 0.32 -6.59
CA ASN A 69 1.63 -1.11 -6.36
C ASN A 69 2.89 -1.88 -6.79
N THR A 70 3.45 -2.66 -5.85
CA THR A 70 4.57 -3.57 -6.11
C THR A 70 4.16 -4.81 -6.93
N GLY A 71 2.88 -5.17 -6.91
CA GLY A 71 2.32 -6.34 -7.59
C GLY A 71 2.62 -7.67 -6.90
N ALA A 72 3.11 -7.64 -5.67
CA ALA A 72 3.38 -8.82 -4.85
C ALA A 72 3.17 -8.50 -3.36
N PRO A 73 3.01 -9.52 -2.50
CA PRO A 73 2.98 -9.32 -1.07
C PRO A 73 4.29 -8.78 -0.50
N ILE A 74 4.22 -8.26 0.73
CA ILE A 74 5.40 -7.87 1.49
C ILE A 74 6.36 -9.07 1.56
N SER A 75 7.60 -8.83 1.14
CA SER A 75 8.65 -9.85 1.11
C SER A 75 9.69 -9.54 2.17
N VAL A 76 10.20 -10.60 2.80
CA VAL A 76 11.25 -10.52 3.83
C VAL A 76 12.43 -11.40 3.43
N PRO A 77 13.68 -11.01 3.78
CA PRO A 77 14.84 -11.85 3.53
C PRO A 77 14.75 -13.13 4.37
N VAL A 78 15.28 -14.23 3.83
CA VAL A 78 15.37 -15.53 4.49
C VAL A 78 16.72 -16.18 4.20
N GLY A 79 17.20 -17.03 5.10
CA GLY A 79 18.41 -17.85 4.90
C GLY A 79 19.45 -17.67 6.00
N THR A 80 20.64 -18.21 5.79
CA THR A 80 21.73 -18.15 6.79
C THR A 80 22.14 -16.72 7.12
N GLU A 81 22.02 -15.80 6.17
CA GLU A 81 22.35 -14.38 6.36
C GLU A 81 21.42 -13.66 7.36
N THR A 82 20.25 -14.22 7.68
CA THR A 82 19.33 -13.64 8.67
C THR A 82 19.57 -14.18 10.09
N LEU A 83 20.67 -14.92 10.33
CA LEU A 83 21.00 -15.47 11.64
C LEU A 83 21.93 -14.52 12.43
N GLY A 84 21.38 -13.86 13.45
CA GLY A 84 22.11 -12.98 14.39
C GLY A 84 22.32 -11.57 13.87
#